data_AF-A0A9X5RHE2-F1
#
_entry.id   AF-A0A9X5RHE2-F1
#
_cell.length_a   1.000
_cell.length_b   1.000
_cell.length_c   1.000
_cell.angle_alpha   90.00
_cell.angle_beta   90.00
_cell.angle_gamma   90.00
#
_symmetry.space_group_name_H-M   'P 1'
#
loop_
_entity.id
_entity.type
_entity.pdbx_description
1 polymer ?
#
loop_
_entity_poly.entity_id
_entity_poly.type
_entity_poly.pdbx_seq_one_letter_code
_entity_poly.pdbx_strand_id
1 'polypeptide(L)' 'MDMSKQMYLHASTNNIGSECKTELDITEDEWNKLTEKEQDQLIGDFIANVCDWWVQPEE' A
#
# COMPACT_ATOMS: atom_id res chain seq x y z
N MET A 1 -23.74 8.55 -11.54
CA MET A 1 -23.16 7.37 -10.87
C MET A 1 -21.87 7.86 -10.26
N ASP A 2 -21.79 7.90 -8.93
CA ASP A 2 -20.53 8.25 -8.27
C ASP A 2 -19.51 7.18 -8.63
N MET A 3 -18.53 7.55 -9.46
CA MET A 3 -17.39 6.68 -9.73
C MET A 3 -16.40 6.94 -8.60
N SER A 4 -16.60 6.26 -7.47
CA SER A 4 -15.65 6.31 -6.35
C SER A 4 -14.25 5.97 -6.86
N LYS A 5 -13.25 6.76 -6.47
CA LYS A 5 -11.89 6.64 -7.02
C LYS A 5 -11.25 5.32 -6.61
N GLN A 6 -10.43 4.75 -7.48
CA GLN A 6 -9.59 3.60 -7.13
C GLN A 6 -8.51 4.02 -6.13
N MET A 7 -8.24 3.18 -5.14
CA MET A 7 -7.20 3.42 -4.15
C MET A 7 -5.86 2.82 -4.60
N TYR A 8 -4.76 3.48 -4.23
CA TYR A 8 -3.39 3.00 -4.45
C TYR A 8 -2.63 3.02 -3.13
N LEU A 9 -1.89 1.95 -2.85
CA LEU A 9 -0.91 1.93 -1.76
C LEU A 9 0.38 2.55 -2.29
N HIS A 10 0.84 3.61 -1.64
CA HIS A 10 2.12 4.25 -1.92
C HIS A 10 3.13 3.87 -0.84
N ALA A 11 4.30 3.39 -1.24
CA ALA A 11 5.40 3.09 -0.35
C ALA A 11 6.63 3.91 -0.75
N SER A 12 7.34 4.43 0.25
CA SER A 12 8.59 5.15 0.06
C SER A 12 9.58 4.81 1.16
N THR A 13 10.86 4.63 0.80
CA THR A 13 11.92 4.51 1.81
C THR A 13 12.42 5.89 2.24
N ASN A 14 13.36 5.92 3.19
CA ASN A 14 14.02 7.15 3.61
C ASN A 14 15.00 7.72 2.55
N ASN A 15 15.21 7.02 1.43
CA ASN A 15 16.05 7.47 0.34
C ASN A 15 15.24 8.23 -0.73
N ILE A 16 15.77 9.36 -1.19
CA ILE A 16 15.11 10.20 -2.21
C ILE A 16 14.99 9.41 -3.52
N GLY A 17 13.80 9.40 -4.10
CA GLY A 17 13.50 8.71 -5.35
C GLY A 17 13.19 7.22 -5.21
N SER A 18 13.15 6.69 -3.98
CA SER A 18 12.72 5.33 -3.69
C SER A 18 11.23 5.32 -3.33
N GLU A 19 10.41 5.57 -4.35
CA GLU A 19 8.94 5.58 -4.27
C GLU A 19 8.37 4.53 -5.22
N CYS A 20 7.40 3.74 -4.75
CA CYS A 20 6.64 2.80 -5.55
C CYS A 20 5.17 2.81 -5.13
N LYS A 21 4.31 2.25 -5.98
CA LYS A 21 2.89 2.11 -5.67
C LYS A 21 2.27 0.90 -6.32
N THR A 22 1.22 0.37 -5.71
CA THR A 22 0.35 -0.67 -6.28
C THR A 22 -1.10 -0.24 -6.17
N GLU A 23 -1.93 -0.67 -7.13
CA GLU A 23 -3.38 -0.54 -7.02
C GLU A 23 -3.87 -1.42 -5.87
N LEU A 24 -4.77 -0.88 -5.05
CA LEU A 24 -5.57 -1.66 -4.12
C LEU A 24 -6.84 -2.05 -4.86
N ASP A 25 -7.30 -3.30 -4.75
CA ASP A 25 -8.52 -3.79 -5.41
C ASP A 25 -9.81 -3.28 -4.73
N ILE A 26 -9.84 -2.01 -4.31
CA ILE A 26 -10.95 -1.36 -3.62
C ILE A 26 -11.07 0.11 -4.01
N THR A 27 -12.26 0.67 -3.83
CA THR A 27 -12.53 2.09 -4.05
C THR A 27 -12.43 2.93 -2.78
N GLU A 28 -12.40 4.25 -2.94
CA GLU A 28 -12.42 5.23 -1.85
C GLU A 28 -13.63 5.05 -0.92
N ASP A 29 -14.80 4.72 -1.46
CA ASP A 29 -16.02 4.49 -0.69
C ASP A 29 -15.97 3.19 0.11
N GLU A 30 -15.31 2.16 -0.42
CA GLU A 30 -15.09 0.88 0.27
C GLU A 30 -14.05 1.06 1.37
N TRP A 31 -12.95 1.76 1.09
CA TRP A 31 -11.93 2.11 2.07
C TRP A 31 -12.49 2.85 3.29
N ASN A 32 -13.35 3.84 3.05
CA ASN A 32 -13.96 4.66 4.10
C ASN A 32 -14.96 3.90 4.98
N LYS A 33 -15.38 2.69 4.59
CA LYS A 33 -16.24 1.81 5.40
C LYS A 33 -15.44 0.84 6.26
N LEU A 34 -14.15 0.66 5.99
CA LEU A 34 -13.26 -0.20 6.77
C LEU A 34 -12.91 0.46 8.10
N THR A 35 -12.78 -0.35 9.14
CA THR A 35 -12.15 0.06 10.39
C THR A 35 -10.63 0.22 10.21
N GLU A 36 -9.98 0.98 11.10
CA GLU A 36 -8.53 1.14 11.11
C GLU A 36 -7.79 -0.21 11.08
N LYS A 37 -8.29 -1.20 11.84
CA LYS A 37 -7.73 -2.56 11.86
C LYS A 37 -7.85 -3.27 10.51
N GLU A 38 -8.98 -3.12 9.81
CA GLU A 38 -9.18 -3.72 8.49
C GLU A 38 -8.34 -3.03 7.43
N GLN A 39 -8.17 -1.70 7.53
CA GLN A 39 -7.27 -0.93 6.69
C GLN A 39 -5.82 -1.37 6.87
N ASP A 40 -5.36 -1.53 8.12
CA ASP A 40 -4.01 -2.01 8.44
C ASP A 40 -3.75 -3.41 7.88
N GLN A 41 -4.72 -4.32 8.02
CA GLN A 41 -4.62 -5.66 7.45
C GLN A 41 -4.50 -5.61 5.92
N LEU A 42 -5.35 -4.82 5.26
CA LEU A 42 -5.33 -4.67 3.81
C LEU A 42 -3.99 -4.06 3.34
N ILE A 43 -3.49 -3.02 4.02
CA ILE A 43 -2.18 -2.45 3.73
C ILE A 43 -1.10 -3.52 3.86
N GLY A 44 -1.10 -4.30 4.95
CA GLY A 44 -0.12 -5.35 5.19
C GLY A 44 -0.08 -6.41 4.08
N ASP A 45 -1.26 -6.83 3.60
CA ASP A 45 -1.37 -7.82 2.52
C ASP A 45 -0.79 -7.27 1.19
N PHE A 46 -0.95 -5.97 0.92
CA PHE A 46 -0.44 -5.32 -0.30
C PHE A 46 1.01 -4.83 -0.18
N ILE A 47 1.54 -4.62 1.03
CA ILE A 47 2.94 -4.20 1.24
C ILE A 47 3.92 -5.22 0.62
N ALA A 48 3.59 -6.51 0.69
CA ALA A 48 4.39 -7.57 0.08
C ALA A 48 4.55 -7.43 -1.44
N ASN A 49 3.66 -6.70 -2.12
CA ASN A 49 3.74 -6.47 -3.56
C ASN A 49 4.62 -5.26 -3.93
N VAL A 50 4.96 -4.40 -2.97
CA VAL A 50 5.68 -3.15 -3.21
C VAL A 50 7.05 -3.07 -2.54
N CYS A 51 7.27 -3.86 -1.48
CA CYS A 51 8.50 -3.84 -0.70
C CYS A 51 9.05 -5.25 -0.51
N ASP A 52 10.20 -5.53 -1.13
CA ASP A 52 11.03 -6.68 -0.78
C ASP A 52 12.03 -6.29 0.31
N TRP A 53 12.08 -7.08 1.38
CA TRP A 53 13.00 -6.88 2.49
C TRP A 53 13.95 -8.07 2.60
N TRP A 54 15.26 -7.81 2.56
CA TRP A 54 16.28 -8.84 2.77
C TRP A 54 17.46 -8.28 3.58
N VAL A 55 18.24 -9.20 4.13
CA VAL A 55 19.47 -8.90 4.88
C VAL A 55 20.64 -9.53 4.14
N GLN A 56 21.73 -8.78 3.98
CA GLN A 56 22.98 -9.28 3.41
C GLN A 56 24.19 -8.90 4.31
N PRO A 57 25.29 -9.67 4.28
CA PRO A 57 26.53 -9.28 4.96
C PRO A 57 27.10 -7.96 4.43
N GLU A 58 27.94 -7.31 5.24
CA GLU A 58 28.73 -6.14 4.80
C GLU A 58 29.78 -6.59 3.75
N GLU A 59 29.95 -5.81 2.68
CA GLU A 59 30.92 -6.06 1.59
C GLU A 59 32.37 -5.81 2.02
#